data_AF-A0A7L5DTX6-F1
#
_entry.id   AF-A0A7L5DTX6-F1
#
_cell.length_a   1.000
_cell.length_b   1.000
_cell.length_c   1.000
_cell.angle_alpha   90.00
_cell.angle_beta   90.00
_cell.angle_gamma   90.00
#
_symmetry.space_group_name_H-M   'P 1'
#
loop_
_entity.id
_entity.type
_entity.pdbx_description
1 polymer ?
#
loop_
_entity_poly.entity_id
_entity_poly.type
_entity_poly.pdbx_seq_one_letter_code
_entity_poly.pdbx_strand_id
1 'polypeptide(L)'
;MHFNTIAQNKAKTRQPVVPDHQVVTFKKLAEDAGISFTMPDNFKSIKVINSENLSFDYAMTMPGHTFEILFNVQSVKPDWDNYEHNKNTPGRIVPNPDSSYLDASQAQAATLSAESKYFVRNVSPHILTQFNADAGKTYLVNLQDLPETHHYKYALIFALEKNRIGYFTAVCLTNDKGPEFYRTINQARSCIKFN
;
A
#
# COMPACT_ATOMS: atom_id res chain seq x y z
N MET A 1 -44.37 -32.95 27.82
CA MET A 1 -43.01 -32.81 28.39
C MET A 1 -42.01 -33.17 27.30
N HIS A 2 -41.07 -32.25 27.07
CA HIS A 2 -39.72 -32.44 26.53
C HIS A 2 -39.50 -33.00 25.11
N PHE A 3 -39.03 -32.08 24.26
CA PHE A 3 -38.24 -32.25 23.06
C PHE A 3 -36.99 -33.12 23.28
N ASN A 4 -36.49 -33.79 22.23
CA ASN A 4 -35.10 -33.53 21.82
C ASN A 4 -34.80 -33.95 20.37
N THR A 5 -34.38 -32.94 19.62
CA THR A 5 -33.89 -32.92 18.25
C THR A 5 -32.46 -33.49 18.20
N ILE A 6 -32.19 -34.40 17.29
CA ILE A 6 -30.83 -34.87 17.00
C ILE A 6 -30.15 -33.84 16.09
N ALA A 7 -29.27 -33.01 16.66
CA ALA A 7 -28.42 -32.11 15.90
C ALA A 7 -27.28 -32.90 15.26
N GLN A 8 -27.25 -32.93 13.92
CA GLN A 8 -26.10 -33.40 13.16
C GLN A 8 -24.96 -32.39 13.28
N ASN A 9 -23.93 -32.73 14.05
CA ASN A 9 -22.65 -32.01 14.04
C ASN A 9 -21.95 -32.24 12.69
N LYS A 10 -22.09 -31.29 11.76
CA LYS A 10 -21.18 -31.17 10.61
C LYS A 10 -19.84 -30.64 11.12
N ALA A 11 -18.86 -31.54 11.24
CA ALA A 11 -17.47 -31.17 11.44
C ALA A 11 -17.02 -30.30 10.25
N LYS A 12 -16.73 -29.02 10.52
CA LYS A 12 -16.08 -28.11 9.58
C LYS A 12 -14.64 -28.56 9.42
N THR A 13 -14.35 -29.35 8.40
CA THR A 13 -12.99 -29.69 7.97
C THR A 13 -12.27 -28.37 7.66
N ARG A 14 -11.37 -27.95 8.57
CA ARG A 14 -10.44 -26.85 8.31
C ARG A 14 -9.48 -27.36 7.24
N GLN A 15 -9.71 -26.95 5.99
CA GLN A 15 -8.73 -27.15 4.93
C GLN A 15 -7.41 -26.50 5.38
N PRO A 16 -6.25 -27.12 5.11
CA PRO A 16 -4.98 -26.49 5.34
C PRO A 16 -4.96 -25.16 4.58
N VAL A 17 -4.68 -24.06 5.28
CA VAL A 17 -4.47 -22.76 4.64
C VAL A 17 -3.19 -22.88 3.84
N VAL A 18 -3.31 -23.21 2.56
CA VAL A 18 -2.20 -23.10 1.61
C VAL A 18 -1.77 -21.63 1.63
N PRO A 19 -0.50 -21.30 1.94
CA PRO A 19 -0.06 -19.92 1.93
C PRO A 19 -0.33 -19.33 0.56
N ASP A 20 -1.01 -18.19 0.53
CA ASP A 20 -1.25 -17.46 -0.71
C ASP A 20 0.10 -17.09 -1.32
N HIS A 21 0.45 -17.68 -2.47
CA HIS A 21 1.74 -17.47 -3.10
C HIS A 21 2.04 -15.97 -3.32
N GLN A 22 1.00 -15.15 -3.52
CA GLN A 22 1.15 -13.69 -3.68
C GLN A 22 1.71 -13.03 -2.42
N VAL A 23 1.23 -13.42 -1.23
CA VAL A 23 1.69 -12.82 0.03
C VAL A 23 3.15 -13.18 0.32
N VAL A 24 3.56 -14.41 -0.03
CA VAL A 24 4.94 -14.86 0.16
C VAL A 24 5.89 -14.08 -0.76
N THR A 25 5.54 -13.95 -2.04
CA THR A 25 6.34 -13.15 -3.00
C THR A 25 6.43 -11.69 -2.57
N PHE A 26 5.32 -11.08 -2.17
CA PHE A 26 5.32 -9.69 -1.75
C PHE A 26 6.14 -9.46 -0.47
N LYS A 27 6.05 -10.36 0.52
CA LYS A 27 6.88 -10.29 1.73
C LYS A 27 8.36 -10.27 1.41
N LYS A 28 8.81 -11.13 0.47
CA LYS A 28 10.20 -11.16 0.04
C LYS A 28 10.60 -9.85 -0.66
N LEU A 29 9.77 -9.36 -1.57
CA LEU A 29 10.00 -8.09 -2.27
C LEU A 29 10.12 -6.92 -1.28
N ALA A 30 9.22 -6.85 -0.30
CA ALA A 30 9.25 -5.84 0.75
C ALA A 30 10.52 -5.97 1.61
N GLU A 31 10.89 -7.19 2.00
CA GLU A 31 12.09 -7.44 2.81
C GLU A 31 13.38 -7.03 2.08
N ASP A 32 13.49 -7.36 0.79
CA ASP A 32 14.61 -6.94 -0.07
C ASP A 32 14.71 -5.39 -0.15
N ALA A 33 13.57 -4.69 -0.06
CA ALA A 33 13.48 -3.23 0.03
C ALA A 33 13.64 -2.65 1.45
N GLY A 34 13.90 -3.48 2.47
CA GLY A 34 14.04 -3.03 3.87
C GLY A 34 12.72 -2.72 4.57
N ILE A 35 11.63 -3.34 4.12
CA ILE A 35 10.27 -3.16 4.61
C ILE A 35 9.77 -4.49 5.20
N SER A 36 9.23 -4.44 6.41
CA SER A 36 8.50 -5.55 7.01
C SER A 36 7.04 -5.52 6.56
N PHE A 37 6.52 -6.66 6.08
CA PHE A 37 5.09 -6.84 5.82
C PHE A 37 4.49 -8.03 6.60
N THR A 38 3.39 -7.79 7.29
CA THR A 38 2.57 -8.80 7.97
C THR A 38 1.11 -8.61 7.58
N MET A 39 0.54 -9.63 6.92
CA MET A 39 -0.89 -9.65 6.58
C MET A 39 -1.74 -9.61 7.87
N PRO A 40 -2.68 -8.66 8.03
CA PRO A 40 -3.59 -8.67 9.16
C PRO A 40 -4.64 -9.80 9.04
N ASP A 41 -5.08 -10.36 10.16
CA ASP A 41 -5.95 -11.55 10.20
C ASP A 41 -7.31 -11.38 9.49
N ASN A 42 -7.82 -10.15 9.42
CA ASN A 42 -9.10 -9.82 8.81
C ASN A 42 -8.99 -9.45 7.31
N PHE A 43 -7.80 -9.58 6.71
CA PHE A 43 -7.57 -9.29 5.31
C PHE A 43 -7.30 -10.56 4.52
N LYS A 44 -7.62 -10.50 3.22
CA LYS A 44 -7.24 -11.52 2.25
C LYS A 44 -6.55 -10.84 1.07
N SER A 45 -5.61 -11.54 0.44
CA SER A 45 -5.04 -11.07 -0.82
C SER A 45 -6.10 -11.11 -1.91
N ILE A 46 -5.93 -10.21 -2.88
CA ILE A 46 -6.70 -10.18 -4.12
C ILE A 46 -5.72 -10.02 -5.28
N LYS A 47 -6.17 -10.40 -6.48
CA LYS A 47 -5.36 -10.25 -7.68
C LYS A 47 -5.26 -8.77 -8.04
N VAL A 48 -4.04 -8.31 -8.35
CA VAL A 48 -3.79 -7.01 -8.97
C VAL A 48 -4.17 -7.03 -10.45
N ILE A 49 -4.78 -5.93 -10.92
CA ILE A 49 -4.99 -5.66 -12.34
C ILE A 49 -4.02 -4.53 -12.71
N ASN A 50 -3.01 -4.85 -13.52
CA ASN A 50 -1.96 -3.92 -13.93
C ASN A 50 -2.14 -3.56 -15.41
N SER A 51 -1.75 -2.34 -15.76
CA SER A 51 -1.67 -1.83 -17.14
C SER A 51 -0.34 -1.11 -17.37
N GLU A 52 -0.13 -0.57 -18.57
CA GLU A 52 1.08 0.16 -18.94
C GLU A 52 1.33 1.37 -18.03
N ASN A 53 0.28 2.03 -17.57
CA ASN A 53 0.36 3.27 -16.81
C ASN A 53 0.21 3.09 -15.29
N LEU A 54 -0.23 1.91 -14.84
CA LEU A 54 -0.52 1.66 -13.44
C LEU A 54 -0.23 0.20 -13.10
N SER A 55 0.72 -0.01 -12.18
CA SER A 55 1.09 -1.34 -11.72
C SER A 55 1.25 -1.37 -10.22
N PHE A 56 0.88 -2.51 -9.63
CA PHE A 56 0.96 -2.77 -8.20
C PHE A 56 1.66 -4.11 -7.95
N ASP A 57 2.42 -4.16 -6.85
CA ASP A 57 3.14 -5.36 -6.43
C ASP A 57 2.23 -6.33 -5.67
N TYR A 58 1.24 -5.77 -4.96
CA TYR A 58 0.37 -6.55 -4.09
C TYR A 58 -0.96 -5.84 -3.83
N ALA A 59 -2.00 -6.62 -3.54
CA ALA A 59 -3.30 -6.11 -3.16
C ALA A 59 -3.97 -6.97 -2.10
N MET A 60 -4.73 -6.31 -1.22
CA MET A 60 -5.56 -6.97 -0.22
C MET A 60 -6.88 -6.25 0.01
N THR A 61 -7.88 -7.00 0.46
CA THR A 61 -9.21 -6.49 0.82
C THR A 61 -9.62 -6.99 2.19
N MET A 62 -10.53 -6.25 2.83
CA MET A 62 -11.23 -6.70 4.03
C MET A 62 -12.61 -7.24 3.62
N PRO A 63 -12.86 -8.56 3.70
CA PRO A 63 -14.13 -9.15 3.27
C PRO A 63 -15.34 -8.51 3.97
N GLY A 64 -16.38 -8.19 3.20
CA GLY A 64 -17.58 -7.53 3.71
C GLY A 64 -17.50 -6.00 3.80
N HIS A 65 -16.36 -5.40 3.41
CA HIS A 65 -16.18 -3.96 3.36
C HIS A 65 -15.85 -3.50 1.94
N THR A 66 -16.28 -2.29 1.58
CA THR A 66 -15.91 -1.62 0.33
C THR A 66 -14.54 -0.97 0.49
N PHE A 67 -13.50 -1.79 0.69
CA PHE A 67 -12.15 -1.33 1.00
C PHE A 67 -11.09 -2.28 0.43
N GLU A 68 -10.09 -1.70 -0.21
CA GLU A 68 -8.91 -2.40 -0.72
C GLU A 68 -7.66 -1.57 -0.49
N ILE A 69 -6.51 -2.24 -0.41
CA ILE A 69 -5.21 -1.59 -0.39
C ILE A 69 -4.36 -2.20 -1.49
N LEU A 70 -3.85 -1.35 -2.37
CA LEU A 70 -2.87 -1.70 -3.40
C LEU A 70 -1.51 -1.15 -2.97
N PHE A 71 -0.46 -1.94 -3.08
CA PHE A 71 0.88 -1.59 -2.64
C PHE A 71 1.88 -1.50 -3.80
N ASN A 72 2.77 -0.53 -3.72
CA ASN A 72 4.05 -0.53 -4.41
C ASN A 72 5.20 -0.44 -3.40
N VAL A 73 6.29 -1.16 -3.62
CA VAL A 73 7.51 -1.06 -2.83
C VAL A 73 8.71 -0.85 -3.75
N GLN A 74 9.58 0.08 -3.37
CA GLN A 74 10.76 0.41 -4.16
C GLN A 74 11.98 0.55 -3.24
N SER A 75 13.04 -0.19 -3.57
CA SER A 75 14.36 0.01 -2.97
C SER A 75 15.08 1.14 -3.71
N VAL A 76 15.66 2.08 -2.98
CA VAL A 76 16.53 3.13 -3.55
C VAL A 76 18.01 2.78 -3.45
N LYS A 77 18.36 1.69 -2.77
CA LYS A 77 19.76 1.26 -2.59
C LYS A 77 20.56 1.16 -3.90
N PRO A 78 20.01 0.62 -5.02
CA PRO A 78 20.76 0.56 -6.28
C PRO A 78 21.11 1.94 -6.85
N ASP A 79 20.26 2.94 -6.63
CA ASP A 79 20.45 4.30 -7.14
C ASP A 79 21.39 5.12 -6.25
N TRP A 80 21.54 4.72 -4.99
CA TRP A 80 22.38 5.41 -4.01
C TRP A 80 23.87 5.38 -4.36
N ASP A 81 24.38 4.26 -4.84
CA ASP A 81 25.79 4.15 -5.23
C ASP A 81 26.12 5.10 -6.40
N ASN A 82 25.22 5.17 -7.39
CA ASN A 82 25.36 6.10 -8.51
C ASN A 82 25.23 7.56 -8.06
N TYR A 83 24.32 7.87 -7.13
CA TYR A 83 24.17 9.22 -6.58
C TYR A 83 25.44 9.67 -5.86
N GLU A 84 25.97 8.87 -4.93
CA GLU A 84 27.15 9.21 -4.14
C GLU A 84 28.39 9.43 -5.03
N HIS A 85 28.57 8.61 -6.06
CA HIS A 85 29.70 8.74 -6.98
C HIS A 85 29.65 10.03 -7.81
N ASN A 86 28.45 10.55 -8.10
CA ASN A 86 28.26 11.60 -9.10
C ASN A 86 27.74 12.94 -8.55
N LYS A 87 27.29 13.00 -7.28
CA LYS A 87 26.67 14.21 -6.69
C LYS A 87 27.57 15.44 -6.65
N ASN A 88 28.90 15.25 -6.70
CA ASN A 88 29.90 16.32 -6.66
C ASN A 88 30.54 16.61 -8.03
N THR A 89 30.06 15.99 -9.11
CA THR A 89 30.63 16.17 -10.45
C THR A 89 30.22 17.53 -11.02
N PRO A 90 31.17 18.43 -11.35
CA PRO A 90 30.84 19.74 -11.89
C PRO A 90 29.98 19.66 -13.15
N GLY A 91 28.90 20.45 -13.20
CA GLY A 91 27.97 20.48 -14.33
C GLY A 91 26.96 19.33 -14.40
N ARG A 92 26.98 18.39 -13.44
CA ARG A 92 26.00 17.30 -13.37
C ARG A 92 25.02 17.51 -12.23
N ILE A 93 23.72 17.44 -12.53
CA ILE A 93 22.65 17.37 -11.52
C ILE A 93 22.23 15.91 -11.43
N VAL A 94 22.45 15.28 -10.27
CA VAL A 94 21.99 13.93 -9.99
C VAL A 94 20.85 14.02 -8.98
N PRO A 95 19.63 13.56 -9.32
CA PRO A 95 18.51 13.56 -8.40
C PRO A 95 18.84 12.75 -7.14
N ASN A 96 18.46 13.27 -5.96
CA ASN A 96 18.57 12.52 -4.71
C ASN A 96 17.57 11.35 -4.72
N PRO A 97 18.02 10.08 -4.62
CA PRO A 97 17.11 8.93 -4.61
C PRO A 97 16.05 8.98 -3.50
N ASP A 98 16.37 9.54 -2.32
CA ASP A 98 15.40 9.67 -1.21
C ASP A 98 14.24 10.64 -1.54
N SER A 99 14.37 11.47 -2.58
CA SER A 99 13.28 12.35 -3.04
C SER A 99 12.41 11.72 -4.12
N SER A 100 12.81 10.58 -4.70
CA SER A 100 12.12 9.94 -5.83
C SER A 100 10.66 9.56 -5.53
N TYR A 101 10.34 9.25 -4.27
CA TYR A 101 8.98 8.92 -3.85
C TYR A 101 8.00 10.07 -4.09
N LEU A 102 8.45 11.34 -4.06
CA LEU A 102 7.59 12.50 -4.28
C LEU A 102 7.07 12.53 -5.72
N ASP A 103 7.97 12.40 -6.68
CA ASP A 103 7.63 12.41 -8.10
C ASP A 103 6.81 11.17 -8.47
N ALA A 104 7.22 9.99 -7.97
CA ALA A 104 6.50 8.74 -8.21
C ALA A 104 5.08 8.77 -7.65
N SER A 105 4.90 9.20 -6.40
CA SER A 105 3.58 9.26 -5.77
C SER A 105 2.70 10.38 -6.34
N GLN A 106 3.28 11.51 -6.74
CA GLN A 106 2.55 12.57 -7.45
C GLN A 106 2.10 12.10 -8.84
N ALA A 107 2.94 11.40 -9.58
CA ALA A 107 2.58 10.81 -10.87
C ALA A 107 1.46 9.76 -10.68
N GLN A 108 1.58 8.86 -9.69
CA GLN A 108 0.54 7.89 -9.37
C GLN A 108 -0.79 8.57 -9.01
N ALA A 109 -0.76 9.61 -8.17
CA ALA A 109 -1.96 10.38 -7.82
C ALA A 109 -2.58 11.08 -9.04
N ALA A 110 -1.76 11.64 -9.93
CA ALA A 110 -2.21 12.27 -11.17
C ALA A 110 -2.85 11.26 -12.13
N THR A 111 -2.24 10.09 -12.32
CA THR A 111 -2.78 9.00 -13.14
C THR A 111 -4.12 8.49 -12.61
N LEU A 112 -4.26 8.37 -11.29
CA LEU A 112 -5.47 7.86 -10.65
C LEU A 112 -6.61 8.88 -10.59
N SER A 113 -6.30 10.18 -10.56
CA SER A 113 -7.28 11.25 -10.28
C SER A 113 -8.13 11.59 -11.51
N ALA A 114 -9.44 11.70 -11.31
CA ALA A 114 -10.36 12.27 -12.31
C ALA A 114 -10.30 13.81 -12.38
N GLU A 115 -9.62 14.43 -11.43
CA GLU A 115 -9.53 15.88 -11.27
C GLU A 115 -8.08 16.36 -11.33
N SER A 116 -7.88 17.60 -11.79
CA SER A 116 -6.56 18.24 -11.84
C SER A 116 -6.05 18.74 -10.48
N LYS A 117 -6.93 18.75 -9.46
CA LYS A 117 -6.61 19.19 -8.10
C LYS A 117 -7.11 18.16 -7.11
N TYR A 118 -6.27 17.84 -6.13
CA TYR A 118 -6.58 16.91 -5.05
C TYR A 118 -5.88 17.35 -3.76
N PHE A 119 -6.30 16.79 -2.63
CA PHE A 119 -5.73 17.18 -1.34
C PHE A 119 -4.39 16.49 -1.14
N VAL A 120 -3.33 17.29 -1.01
CA VAL A 120 -1.99 16.82 -0.65
C VAL A 120 -1.68 17.30 0.77
N ARG A 121 -1.10 16.42 1.59
CA ARG A 121 -0.62 16.74 2.94
C ARG A 121 0.71 16.05 3.22
N ASN A 122 1.52 16.68 4.08
CA ASN A 122 2.64 15.98 4.71
C ASN A 122 2.08 15.04 5.77
N VAL A 123 2.68 13.86 5.90
CA VAL A 123 2.36 12.94 6.99
C VAL A 123 2.91 13.51 8.29
N SER A 124 2.13 13.47 9.36
CA SER A 124 2.58 14.02 10.65
C SER A 124 3.70 13.17 11.26
N PRO A 125 4.63 13.76 12.04
CA PRO A 125 5.73 13.01 12.67
C PRO A 125 5.26 11.83 13.53
N HIS A 126 4.11 11.96 14.21
CA HIS A 126 3.54 10.87 15.00
C HIS A 126 3.17 9.66 14.14
N ILE A 127 2.61 9.88 12.95
CA ILE A 127 2.28 8.80 12.01
C ILE A 127 3.57 8.22 11.42
N LEU A 128 4.54 9.06 11.00
CA LEU A 128 5.83 8.60 10.47
C LEU A 128 6.54 7.64 11.43
N THR A 129 6.54 7.97 12.73
CA THR A 129 7.12 7.11 13.78
C THR A 129 6.48 5.72 13.83
N GLN A 130 5.17 5.61 13.58
CA GLN A 130 4.46 4.31 13.58
C GLN A 130 4.92 3.40 12.44
N PHE A 131 5.33 4.00 11.31
CA PHE A 131 5.84 3.29 10.14
C PHE A 131 7.37 3.17 10.13
N ASN A 132 8.06 3.71 11.14
CA ASN A 132 9.52 3.92 11.15
C ASN A 132 10.00 4.71 9.91
N ALA A 133 9.16 5.57 9.34
CA ALA A 133 9.47 6.36 8.16
C ALA A 133 10.13 7.69 8.54
N ASP A 134 10.91 8.26 7.61
CA ASP A 134 11.57 9.55 7.81
C ASP A 134 10.76 10.69 7.17
N ALA A 135 10.10 10.42 6.04
CA ALA A 135 9.24 11.38 5.36
C ALA A 135 7.99 10.71 4.78
N GLY A 136 7.01 11.53 4.42
CA GLY A 136 5.82 11.02 3.75
C GLY A 136 4.82 12.08 3.29
N LYS A 137 4.06 11.70 2.27
CA LYS A 137 2.96 12.46 1.69
C LYS A 137 1.68 11.63 1.69
N THR A 138 0.55 12.31 1.80
CA THR A 138 -0.75 11.72 1.50
C THR A 138 -1.46 12.48 0.41
N TYR A 139 -2.18 11.74 -0.44
CA TYR A 139 -2.99 12.28 -1.53
C TYR A 139 -4.41 11.72 -1.38
N LEU A 140 -5.41 12.58 -1.23
CA LEU A 140 -6.82 12.17 -1.27
C LEU A 140 -7.40 12.60 -2.62
N VAL A 141 -7.72 11.60 -3.45
CA VAL A 141 -8.15 11.78 -4.84
C VAL A 141 -9.56 11.24 -5.06
N ASN A 142 -10.31 11.90 -5.95
CA ASN A 142 -11.47 11.33 -6.60
C ASN A 142 -10.97 10.54 -7.81
N LEU A 143 -11.31 9.27 -7.90
CA LEU A 143 -10.74 8.36 -8.88
C LEU A 143 -11.39 8.49 -10.25
N GLN A 144 -10.60 8.29 -11.30
CA GLN A 144 -11.13 7.88 -12.60
C GLN A 144 -11.76 6.50 -12.49
N ASP A 145 -12.78 6.25 -13.30
CA ASP A 145 -13.42 4.94 -13.37
C ASP A 145 -12.53 3.97 -14.15
N LEU A 146 -11.75 3.15 -13.42
CA LEU A 146 -10.71 2.29 -13.96
C LEU A 146 -10.85 0.84 -13.45
N PRO A 147 -10.62 -0.17 -14.29
CA PRO A 147 -10.56 -1.57 -13.86
C PRO A 147 -9.48 -1.85 -12.80
N GLU A 148 -8.33 -1.19 -12.89
CA GLU A 148 -7.18 -1.33 -11.98
C GLU A 148 -7.50 -0.89 -10.55
N THR A 149 -8.47 0.03 -10.40
CA THR A 149 -9.01 0.46 -9.11
C THR A 149 -10.33 -0.22 -8.79
N HIS A 150 -10.69 -1.30 -9.49
CA HIS A 150 -11.98 -1.99 -9.36
C HIS A 150 -13.19 -1.04 -9.30
N HIS A 151 -13.14 0.04 -10.07
CA HIS A 151 -14.20 1.05 -10.16
C HIS A 151 -14.54 1.74 -8.82
N TYR A 152 -13.59 1.79 -7.86
CA TYR A 152 -13.75 2.56 -6.63
C TYR A 152 -13.79 4.07 -6.92
N LYS A 153 -14.49 4.83 -6.06
CA LYS A 153 -14.70 6.28 -6.25
C LYS A 153 -13.59 7.16 -5.68
N TYR A 154 -12.93 6.70 -4.62
CA TYR A 154 -11.95 7.50 -3.87
C TYR A 154 -10.72 6.67 -3.54
N ALA A 155 -9.57 7.33 -3.48
CA ALA A 155 -8.36 6.77 -2.89
C ALA A 155 -7.71 7.74 -1.90
N LEU A 156 -7.23 7.19 -0.79
CA LEU A 156 -6.20 7.82 0.04
C LEU A 156 -4.88 7.10 -0.20
N ILE A 157 -3.95 7.80 -0.85
CA ILE A 157 -2.62 7.30 -1.15
C ILE A 157 -1.70 7.74 -0.02
N PHE A 158 -1.05 6.80 0.65
CA PHE A 158 0.09 7.06 1.53
C PHE A 158 1.36 6.77 0.75
N ALA A 159 2.27 7.74 0.69
CA ALA A 159 3.62 7.53 0.16
C ALA A 159 4.60 7.83 1.29
N LEU A 160 5.29 6.79 1.77
CA LEU A 160 6.21 6.88 2.91
C LEU A 160 7.60 6.47 2.46
N GLU A 161 8.61 7.14 3.01
CA GLU A 161 10.00 6.98 2.63
C GLU A 161 10.90 6.82 3.87
N LYS A 162 11.98 6.07 3.68
CA LYS A 162 13.06 5.89 4.64
C LYS A 162 14.40 6.14 3.96
N ASN A 163 15.18 7.07 4.54
CA ASN A 163 16.41 7.53 3.92
C ASN A 163 17.34 6.35 3.64
N ARG A 164 17.87 6.30 2.42
CA ARG A 164 18.82 5.28 1.96
C ARG A 164 18.30 3.84 1.93
N ILE A 165 17.01 3.64 2.18
CA ILE A 165 16.38 2.31 2.18
C ILE A 165 15.45 2.21 0.98
N GLY A 166 14.38 2.99 0.98
CA GLY A 166 13.33 2.84 -0.02
C GLY A 166 12.10 3.67 0.31
N TYR A 167 11.09 3.49 -0.52
CA TYR A 167 9.76 4.02 -0.28
C TYR A 167 8.71 2.97 -0.60
N PHE A 168 7.51 3.17 -0.07
CA PHE A 168 6.35 2.43 -0.50
C PHE A 168 5.15 3.35 -0.67
N THR A 169 4.24 2.96 -1.57
CA THR A 169 2.91 3.53 -1.63
C THR A 169 1.87 2.51 -1.18
N ALA A 170 0.88 2.99 -0.45
CA ALA A 170 -0.33 2.25 -0.10
C ALA A 170 -1.54 3.05 -0.60
N VAL A 171 -2.19 2.55 -1.65
CA VAL A 171 -3.38 3.14 -2.26
C VAL A 171 -4.60 2.50 -1.60
N CYS A 172 -5.19 3.20 -0.64
CA CYS A 172 -6.39 2.76 0.07
C CYS A 172 -7.65 3.18 -0.70
N LEU A 173 -8.33 2.23 -1.33
CA LEU A 173 -9.51 2.43 -2.17
C LEU A 173 -10.81 2.35 -1.37
N THR A 174 -11.79 3.18 -1.69
CA THR A 174 -13.12 3.16 -1.06
C THR A 174 -14.21 3.80 -1.92
N ASN A 175 -15.46 3.43 -1.65
CA ASN A 175 -16.65 4.10 -2.19
C ASN A 175 -17.25 5.13 -1.23
N ASP A 176 -16.78 5.18 0.02
CA ASP A 176 -17.19 6.11 1.05
C ASP A 176 -15.97 6.61 1.83
N LYS A 177 -15.79 7.92 1.93
CA LYS A 177 -14.73 8.58 2.69
C LYS A 177 -15.16 8.99 4.11
N GLY A 178 -16.18 8.32 4.66
CA GLY A 178 -16.66 8.48 6.03
C GLY A 178 -15.75 7.84 7.10
N PRO A 179 -16.16 7.88 8.38
CA PRO A 179 -15.36 7.42 9.52
C PRO A 179 -14.89 5.95 9.42
N GLU A 180 -15.71 5.07 8.85
CA GLU A 180 -15.41 3.65 8.71
C GLU A 180 -14.20 3.39 7.80
N PHE A 181 -13.97 4.24 6.80
CA PHE A 181 -12.80 4.17 5.93
C PHE A 181 -11.52 4.38 6.73
N TYR A 182 -11.46 5.46 7.52
CA TYR A 182 -10.30 5.75 8.37
C TYR A 182 -10.11 4.71 9.47
N ARG A 183 -11.20 4.15 10.02
CA ARG A 183 -11.13 3.03 10.97
C ARG A 183 -10.46 1.81 10.33
N THR A 184 -10.82 1.49 9.09
CA THR A 184 -10.24 0.36 8.36
C THR A 184 -8.77 0.58 8.01
N ILE A 185 -8.40 1.78 7.56
CA ILE A 185 -6.98 2.16 7.35
C ILE A 185 -6.18 1.98 8.65
N ASN A 186 -6.73 2.42 9.79
CA ASN A 186 -6.07 2.27 11.08
C ASN A 186 -5.89 0.80 11.50
N GLN A 187 -6.77 -0.12 11.08
CA GLN A 187 -6.58 -1.56 11.30
C GLN A 187 -5.46 -2.12 10.42
N ALA A 188 -5.36 -1.64 9.18
CA ALA A 188 -4.30 -2.07 8.27
C ALA A 188 -2.93 -1.41 8.56
N ARG A 189 -2.87 -0.30 9.30
CA ARG A 189 -1.63 0.51 9.46
C ARG A 189 -0.40 -0.27 9.90
N SER A 190 -0.59 -1.30 10.73
CA SER A 190 0.52 -2.08 11.28
C SER A 190 1.02 -3.20 10.35
N CYS A 191 0.38 -3.36 9.19
CA CYS A 191 0.73 -4.42 8.24
C CYS A 191 2.05 -4.17 7.53
N ILE A 192 2.50 -2.91 7.43
CA ILE A 192 3.70 -2.53 6.68
C ILE A 192 4.46 -1.45 7.44
N LYS A 193 5.79 -1.57 7.51
CA LYS A 193 6.69 -0.57 8.13
C LYS A 193 8.12 -0.77 7.68
N PHE A 194 8.96 0.25 7.79
CA PHE A 194 10.40 0.13 7.57
C PHE A 194 11.09 -0.60 8.74
N ASN A 195 12.16 -1.34 8.41
CA ASN A 195 12.99 -2.06 9.39
C ASN A 195 13.93 -1.15 10.18
#